data_AF-A0A977PW94-F1
#
_entry.id   AF-A0A977PW94-F1
#
_cell.length_a   1.000
_cell.length_b   1.000
_cell.length_c   1.000
_cell.angle_alpha   90.00
_cell.angle_beta   90.00
_cell.angle_gamma   90.00
#
_symmetry.space_group_name_H-M   'P 1'
#
loop_
_entity.id
_entity.type
_entity.pdbx_description
1 polymer ?
#
loop_
_entity_poly.entity_id
_entity_poly.type
_entity_poly.pdbx_seq_one_letter_code
_entity_poly.pdbx_strand_id
1 'polypeptide(L)'
;MNYFKRAQIIGKTGSILILLTLPLSVMLSSCAETKTAQCQKIILITKKIAEESANNRDSTDPEKILTVAKAFEEAGQQVQALNLKDNQLITYQQELANIYDGNAEATRNIINAIKSKDILTAKLAQDQVRQIGKKEQLLITQMNQYCQDN
;
A
#
# COMPACT_ATOMS: atom_id res chain seq x y z
N MET A 1 65.92 -66.62 -2.57
CA MET A 1 65.83 -65.67 -3.70
C MET A 1 65.23 -64.38 -3.17
N ASN A 2 66.05 -63.31 -3.17
CA ASN A 2 65.79 -61.85 -3.11
C ASN A 2 64.44 -61.35 -2.54
N TYR A 3 64.43 -60.70 -1.37
CA TYR A 3 64.60 -59.25 -1.10
C TYR A 3 63.36 -58.40 -1.46
N PHE A 4 62.66 -57.81 -0.47
CA PHE A 4 62.76 -56.38 -0.09
C PHE A 4 61.73 -55.92 0.98
N LYS A 5 62.27 -55.23 2.01
CA LYS A 5 61.75 -54.14 2.90
C LYS A 5 60.41 -54.30 3.66
N ARG A 6 60.41 -54.24 5.01
CA ARG A 6 60.46 -53.05 5.93
C ARG A 6 59.22 -52.15 5.80
N ALA A 7 58.58 -51.62 6.84
CA ALA A 7 58.84 -51.56 8.27
C ALA A 7 57.60 -50.98 9.01
N GLN A 8 57.47 -51.38 10.28
CA GLN A 8 57.16 -50.61 11.50
C GLN A 8 55.97 -49.63 11.56
N ILE A 9 54.98 -49.91 12.43
CA ILE A 9 54.81 -49.50 13.86
C ILE A 9 54.07 -48.15 14.02
N ILE A 10 52.79 -48.29 14.37
CA ILE A 10 52.04 -47.66 15.48
C ILE A 10 52.49 -46.25 15.92
N GLY A 11 51.54 -45.30 15.84
CA GLY A 11 51.52 -44.16 16.73
C GLY A 11 50.81 -42.94 16.16
N LYS A 12 49.53 -42.75 16.50
CA LYS A 12 48.96 -41.40 16.62
C LYS A 12 47.73 -41.42 17.52
N THR A 13 47.91 -40.87 18.71
CA THR A 13 46.86 -40.51 19.65
C THR A 13 45.85 -39.60 18.95
N GLY A 14 44.61 -40.06 18.83
CA GLY A 14 43.52 -39.31 18.22
C GLY A 14 43.04 -38.23 19.19
N SER A 15 43.34 -36.96 18.90
CA SER A 15 42.67 -35.82 19.52
C SER A 15 41.21 -35.81 19.06
N ILE A 16 40.28 -36.14 19.95
CA ILE A 16 38.84 -35.97 19.72
C ILE A 16 38.53 -34.48 19.84
N LEU A 17 38.38 -33.81 18.69
CA LEU A 17 37.85 -32.45 18.59
C LEU A 17 36.33 -32.53 18.75
N ILE A 18 35.83 -32.27 19.96
CA ILE A 18 34.39 -32.10 20.22
C ILE A 18 33.99 -30.75 19.62
N LEU A 19 33.39 -30.77 18.44
CA LEU A 19 32.80 -29.60 17.80
C LEU A 19 31.49 -29.26 18.54
N LEU A 20 31.58 -28.31 19.47
CA LEU A 20 30.46 -27.82 20.26
C LEU A 20 29.59 -26.93 19.36
N THR A 21 28.62 -27.52 18.66
CA THR A 21 27.62 -26.77 17.90
C THR A 21 26.67 -26.10 18.88
N LEU A 22 26.87 -24.82 19.18
CA LEU A 22 25.84 -24.00 19.81
C LEU A 22 24.66 -23.92 18.84
N PRO A 23 23.43 -24.32 19.22
CA PRO A 23 22.26 -23.94 18.45
C PRO A 23 22.13 -22.43 18.57
N LEU A 24 22.48 -21.72 17.49
CA LEU A 24 22.18 -20.31 17.35
C LEU A 24 20.65 -20.22 17.21
N SER A 25 19.96 -20.09 18.34
CA SER A 25 18.54 -19.75 18.37
C SER A 25 18.41 -18.36 17.77
N VAL A 26 18.26 -18.30 16.45
CA VAL A 26 17.90 -17.08 15.73
C VAL A 26 16.49 -16.76 16.20
N MET A 27 16.39 -15.93 17.24
CA MET A 27 15.14 -15.31 17.62
C MET A 27 14.74 -14.41 16.45
N LEU A 28 13.93 -14.95 15.54
CA LEU A 28 13.15 -14.18 14.59
C LEU A 28 12.08 -13.43 15.40
N SER A 29 12.49 -12.41 16.16
CA SER A 29 11.55 -11.39 16.59
C SER A 29 11.08 -10.73 15.30
N SER A 30 9.91 -11.14 14.81
CA SER A 30 9.22 -10.40 13.77
C SER A 30 9.05 -8.98 14.30
N CYS A 31 9.81 -8.03 13.76
CA CYS A 31 9.56 -6.62 14.01
C CYS A 31 8.14 -6.35 13.50
N ALA A 32 7.17 -6.30 14.41
CA ALA A 32 5.82 -5.93 14.07
C ALA A 32 5.85 -4.54 13.42
N GLU A 33 5.20 -4.40 12.27
CA GLU A 33 5.18 -3.14 11.56
C GLU A 33 4.51 -2.06 12.43
N THR A 34 5.19 -0.94 12.61
CA THR A 34 4.70 0.15 13.47
C THR A 34 3.50 0.85 12.83
N LYS A 35 2.66 1.46 13.67
CA LYS A 35 1.56 2.34 13.23
C LYS A 35 2.06 3.40 12.24
N THR A 36 3.20 4.03 12.51
CA THR A 36 3.79 5.04 11.64
C THR A 36 4.14 4.51 10.25
N ALA A 37 4.72 3.30 10.16
CA ALA A 37 5.02 2.68 8.87
C ALA A 37 3.74 2.36 8.08
N GLN A 38 2.70 1.88 8.78
CA GLN A 38 1.39 1.63 8.19
C GLN A 38 0.71 2.92 7.69
N CYS A 39 0.78 4.01 8.46
CA CYS A 39 0.31 5.34 8.05
C CYS A 39 0.98 5.81 6.75
N GLN A 40 2.30 5.66 6.64
CA GLN A 40 3.03 6.08 5.44
C GLN A 40 2.55 5.37 4.17
N LYS A 41 2.15 4.10 4.25
CA LYS A 41 1.59 3.37 3.11
C LYS A 41 0.33 4.05 2.56
N ILE A 42 -0.60 4.43 3.44
CA ILE A 42 -1.83 5.12 3.03
C ILE A 42 -1.49 6.51 2.47
N ILE A 43 -0.64 7.27 3.17
CA ILE A 43 -0.25 8.64 2.79
C ILE A 43 0.40 8.69 1.39
N LEU A 44 1.21 7.69 1.04
CA LEU A 44 1.84 7.65 -0.29
C LEU A 44 0.79 7.52 -1.41
N ILE A 45 -0.25 6.71 -1.20
CA ILE A 45 -1.33 6.55 -2.17
C ILE A 45 -2.17 7.83 -2.25
N THR A 46 -2.57 8.40 -1.11
CA THR A 46 -3.37 9.65 -1.08
C THR A 46 -2.64 10.81 -1.73
N LYS A 47 -1.33 10.92 -1.53
CA LYS A 47 -0.51 11.97 -2.14
C LYS A 47 -0.45 11.82 -3.67
N LYS A 48 -0.28 10.59 -4.17
CA LYS A 48 -0.26 10.31 -5.61
C LYS A 48 -1.58 10.71 -6.29
N ILE A 49 -2.72 10.34 -5.72
CA ILE A 49 -4.01 10.69 -6.31
C ILE A 49 -4.34 12.18 -6.17
N ALA A 50 -3.87 12.84 -5.09
CA ALA A 50 -3.99 14.29 -4.95
C ALA A 50 -3.21 15.03 -6.04
N GLU A 51 -1.98 14.58 -6.35
CA GLU A 51 -1.16 15.13 -7.44
C GLU A 51 -1.84 14.93 -8.80
N GLU A 52 -2.30 13.71 -9.11
CA GLU A 52 -3.01 13.42 -10.36
C GLU A 52 -4.29 14.26 -10.52
N SER A 53 -5.06 14.40 -9.44
CA SER A 53 -6.28 15.22 -9.42
C SER A 53 -5.97 16.70 -9.62
N ALA A 54 -4.91 17.21 -8.98
CA ALA A 54 -4.50 18.60 -9.10
C ALA A 54 -4.05 18.94 -10.54
N ASN A 55 -3.28 18.05 -11.18
CA ASN A 55 -2.78 18.23 -12.54
C ASN A 55 -3.90 18.29 -13.60
N ASN A 56 -5.06 17.72 -13.30
CA ASN A 56 -6.17 17.59 -14.24
C ASN A 56 -7.44 18.35 -13.80
N ARG A 57 -7.41 19.08 -12.67
CA ARG A 57 -8.58 19.72 -12.05
C ARG A 57 -9.38 20.62 -13.00
N ASP A 58 -8.67 21.39 -13.83
CA ASP A 58 -9.26 22.37 -14.75
C ASP A 58 -9.33 21.85 -16.19
N SER A 59 -9.09 20.55 -16.39
CA SER A 59 -9.16 19.94 -17.71
C SER A 59 -10.59 19.95 -18.24
N THR A 60 -10.76 20.38 -19.48
CA THR A 60 -12.00 20.22 -20.25
C THR A 60 -11.93 19.05 -21.23
N ASP A 61 -10.77 18.39 -21.33
CA ASP A 61 -10.55 17.21 -22.15
C ASP A 61 -11.19 15.97 -21.48
N PRO A 62 -12.20 15.35 -22.11
CA PRO A 62 -12.89 14.19 -21.57
C PRO A 62 -11.97 13.00 -21.27
N GLU A 63 -10.91 12.78 -22.07
CA GLU A 63 -10.02 11.64 -21.87
C GLU A 63 -9.12 11.84 -20.64
N LYS A 64 -8.68 13.08 -20.39
CA LYS A 64 -7.98 13.42 -19.15
C LYS A 64 -8.86 13.28 -17.92
N ILE A 65 -10.13 13.69 -18.01
CA ILE A 65 -11.09 13.52 -16.92
C ILE A 65 -11.34 12.03 -16.64
N LEU A 66 -11.43 11.20 -17.69
CA LEU A 66 -11.53 9.74 -17.54
C LEU A 66 -10.26 9.13 -16.94
N THR A 67 -9.08 9.70 -17.23
CA THR A 67 -7.82 9.30 -16.59
C THR A 67 -7.85 9.56 -15.09
N VAL A 68 -8.40 10.70 -14.64
CA VAL A 68 -8.60 10.99 -13.21
C VAL A 68 -9.55 9.97 -12.57
N ALA A 69 -10.67 9.64 -13.23
CA ALA A 69 -11.59 8.62 -12.72
C ALA A 69 -10.91 7.25 -12.56
N LYS A 70 -10.06 6.87 -13.52
CA LYS A 70 -9.27 5.64 -13.44
C LYS A 70 -8.24 5.70 -12.31
N ALA A 71 -7.58 6.83 -12.12
CA ALA A 71 -6.62 7.00 -11.04
C ALA A 71 -7.28 6.87 -9.66
N PHE A 72 -8.51 7.37 -9.48
CA PHE A 72 -9.28 7.14 -8.27
C PHE A 72 -9.59 5.66 -8.05
N GLU A 73 -10.10 4.95 -9.05
CA GLU A 73 -10.37 3.50 -8.95
C GLU A 73 -9.09 2.70 -8.61
N GLU A 74 -7.98 2.98 -9.30
CA GLU A 74 -6.69 2.34 -9.01
C GLU A 74 -6.19 2.66 -7.60
N ALA A 75 -6.41 3.88 -7.10
CA ALA A 75 -6.07 4.26 -5.73
C ALA A 75 -6.96 3.53 -4.71
N GLY A 76 -8.26 3.39 -4.98
CA GLY A 76 -9.19 2.63 -4.14
C GLY A 76 -8.74 1.18 -3.98
N GLN A 77 -8.41 0.53 -5.09
CA GLN A 77 -7.86 -0.84 -5.10
C GLN A 77 -6.53 -0.95 -4.35
N GLN A 78 -5.61 -0.01 -4.57
CA GLN A 78 -4.31 0.00 -3.89
C GLN A 78 -4.47 0.17 -2.37
N VAL A 79 -5.33 1.09 -1.93
CA VAL A 79 -5.62 1.28 -0.51
C VAL A 79 -6.23 0.01 0.07
N GLN A 80 -7.25 -0.57 -0.57
CA GLN A 80 -7.91 -1.79 -0.09
C GLN A 80 -6.96 -3.00 0.01
N ALA A 81 -5.95 -3.06 -0.86
CA ALA A 81 -4.94 -4.13 -0.86
C ALA A 81 -3.88 -4.01 0.24
N LEU A 82 -3.83 -2.89 0.99
CA LEU A 82 -2.88 -2.74 2.08
C LEU A 82 -3.14 -3.77 3.20
N ASN A 83 -2.11 -4.53 3.56
CA ASN A 83 -2.16 -5.42 4.73
C ASN A 83 -1.84 -4.61 5.99
N LEU A 84 -2.85 -3.95 6.54
CA LEU A 84 -2.75 -3.18 7.78
C LEU A 84 -3.06 -4.08 8.99
N LYS A 85 -2.48 -3.72 10.13
CA LYS A 85 -2.65 -4.39 11.43
C LYS A 85 -3.29 -3.48 12.47
N ASP A 86 -3.17 -2.18 12.30
CA ASP A 86 -3.83 -1.21 13.16
C ASP A 86 -5.32 -1.11 12.82
N ASN A 87 -6.19 -1.30 13.83
CA ASN A 87 -7.63 -1.34 13.63
C ASN A 87 -8.21 -0.02 13.12
N GLN A 88 -7.70 1.12 13.60
CA GLN A 88 -8.19 2.42 13.17
C GLN A 88 -7.74 2.71 11.73
N LEU A 89 -6.51 2.30 11.37
CA LEU A 89 -6.04 2.41 9.99
C LEU A 89 -6.81 1.50 9.03
N ILE A 90 -7.25 0.32 9.46
CA ILE A 90 -8.14 -0.56 8.66
C ILE A 90 -9.49 0.12 8.41
N THR A 91 -10.05 0.82 9.40
CA THR A 91 -11.28 1.61 9.20
C THR A 91 -11.06 2.73 8.18
N TYR A 92 -10.00 3.53 8.33
CA TYR A 92 -9.68 4.58 7.36
C TYR A 92 -9.41 4.03 5.96
N GLN A 93 -8.75 2.89 5.85
CA GLN A 93 -8.51 2.19 4.60
C GLN A 93 -9.84 1.87 3.88
N GLN A 94 -10.81 1.30 4.58
CA GLN A 94 -12.10 0.94 4.01
C GLN A 94 -12.90 2.18 3.58
N GLU A 95 -12.93 3.22 4.43
CA GLU A 95 -13.63 4.46 4.12
C GLU A 95 -12.99 5.19 2.94
N LEU A 96 -11.66 5.22 2.87
CA LEU A 96 -10.93 5.86 1.79
C LEU A 96 -11.11 5.13 0.46
N ALA A 97 -11.11 3.79 0.47
CA ALA A 97 -11.40 2.99 -0.72
C ALA A 97 -12.81 3.31 -1.27
N ASN A 98 -13.83 3.36 -0.40
CA ASN A 98 -15.19 3.72 -0.80
C ASN A 98 -15.31 5.15 -1.36
N ILE A 99 -14.56 6.09 -0.78
CA ILE A 99 -14.51 7.48 -1.26
C ILE A 99 -13.90 7.54 -2.67
N TYR A 100 -12.81 6.80 -2.91
CA TYR A 100 -12.16 6.74 -4.21
C TYR A 100 -13.03 6.08 -5.27
N ASP A 101 -13.69 4.97 -4.95
CA ASP A 101 -14.66 4.35 -5.86
C ASP A 101 -15.81 5.31 -6.19
N GLY A 102 -16.34 6.03 -5.20
CA GLY A 102 -17.37 7.05 -5.40
C GLY A 102 -16.91 8.21 -6.29
N ASN A 103 -15.67 8.69 -6.13
CA ASN A 103 -15.09 9.71 -7.00
C ASN A 103 -14.93 9.20 -8.44
N ALA A 104 -14.46 7.96 -8.62
CA ALA A 104 -14.34 7.35 -9.94
C ALA A 104 -15.69 7.24 -10.65
N GLU A 105 -16.71 6.73 -9.96
CA GLU A 105 -18.07 6.60 -10.49
C GLU A 105 -18.68 7.97 -10.85
N ALA A 106 -18.67 8.92 -9.91
CA ALA A 106 -19.25 10.24 -10.13
C ALA A 106 -18.56 10.98 -11.28
N THR A 107 -17.24 10.85 -11.41
CA THR A 107 -16.49 11.46 -12.53
C THR A 107 -16.88 10.84 -13.88
N ARG A 108 -17.06 9.51 -13.96
CA ARG A 108 -17.57 8.85 -15.17
C ARG A 108 -18.99 9.30 -15.50
N ASN A 109 -19.84 9.45 -14.48
CA ASN A 109 -21.21 9.91 -14.65
C ASN A 109 -21.27 11.34 -15.22
N ILE A 110 -20.37 12.24 -14.80
CA ILE A 110 -20.23 13.57 -15.42
C ILE A 110 -19.94 13.45 -16.92
N ILE A 111 -18.95 12.65 -17.31
CA ILE A 111 -18.57 12.49 -18.72
C ILE A 111 -19.70 11.87 -19.55
N ASN A 112 -20.36 10.83 -19.04
CA ASN A 112 -21.47 10.18 -19.72
C ASN A 112 -22.68 11.13 -19.90
N ALA A 113 -22.98 11.92 -18.86
CA ALA A 113 -24.04 12.92 -18.91
C ALA A 113 -23.75 14.04 -19.91
N ILE A 114 -22.50 14.52 -19.96
CA ILE A 114 -22.06 15.51 -20.97
C ILE A 114 -22.20 14.94 -22.39
N LYS A 115 -21.74 13.70 -22.62
CA LYS A 115 -21.84 13.03 -23.94
C LYS A 115 -23.29 12.84 -24.39
N SER A 116 -24.19 12.53 -23.46
CA SER A 116 -25.62 12.37 -23.71
C SER A 116 -26.43 13.67 -23.67
N LYS A 117 -25.78 14.81 -23.41
CA LYS A 117 -26.39 16.13 -23.24
C LYS A 117 -27.41 16.20 -22.09
N ASP A 118 -27.28 15.31 -21.11
CA ASP A 118 -28.08 15.31 -19.89
C ASP A 118 -27.47 16.26 -18.84
N ILE A 119 -27.87 17.53 -18.93
CA ILE A 119 -27.34 18.59 -18.06
C ILE A 119 -27.73 18.38 -16.59
N LEU A 120 -28.90 17.80 -16.32
CA LEU A 120 -29.36 17.56 -14.96
C LEU A 120 -28.50 16.49 -14.28
N THR A 121 -28.26 15.36 -14.96
CA THR A 121 -27.38 14.32 -14.45
C THR A 121 -25.94 14.81 -14.29
N ALA A 122 -25.44 15.62 -15.23
CA ALA A 122 -24.11 16.20 -15.12
C ALA A 122 -23.97 17.07 -13.87
N LYS A 123 -24.98 17.91 -13.57
CA LYS A 123 -25.01 18.75 -12.37
C LYS A 123 -25.09 17.92 -11.09
N LEU A 124 -25.95 16.90 -11.04
CA LEU A 124 -26.07 16.01 -9.89
C LEU A 124 -24.76 15.27 -9.61
N ALA A 125 -24.11 14.74 -10.65
CA ALA A 125 -22.82 14.06 -10.51
C ALA A 125 -21.71 15.03 -10.07
N GLN A 126 -21.72 16.28 -10.55
CA GLN A 126 -20.80 17.32 -10.08
C GLN A 126 -21.03 17.66 -8.59
N ASP A 127 -22.28 17.76 -8.16
CA ASP A 127 -22.65 17.98 -6.76
C ASP A 127 -22.17 16.81 -5.89
N GLN A 128 -22.31 15.58 -6.39
CA GLN A 128 -21.82 14.36 -5.73
C GLN A 128 -20.30 14.39 -5.54
N VAL A 129 -19.51 14.71 -6.58
CA VAL A 129 -18.05 14.87 -6.46
C VAL A 129 -17.70 15.90 -5.37
N ARG A 130 -18.41 17.04 -5.30
CA ARG A 130 -18.16 18.05 -4.26
C ARG A 130 -18.45 17.53 -2.84
N GLN A 131 -19.49 16.71 -2.66
CA GLN A 131 -19.79 16.13 -1.35
C GLN A 131 -18.79 15.04 -0.97
N ILE A 132 -18.38 14.20 -1.94
CA ILE A 132 -17.35 13.19 -1.72
C ILE A 132 -16.03 13.86 -1.34
N GLY A 133 -15.61 14.91 -2.04
CA GLY A 133 -14.40 15.66 -1.73
C GLY A 133 -14.39 16.26 -0.31
N LYS A 134 -15.54 16.70 0.22
CA LYS A 134 -15.64 17.14 1.62
C LYS A 134 -15.45 15.98 2.60
N LYS A 135 -16.04 14.81 2.31
CA LYS A 135 -15.85 13.59 3.13
C LYS A 135 -14.39 13.15 3.11
N GLU A 136 -13.76 13.18 1.94
CA GLU A 136 -12.35 12.85 1.76
C GLU A 136 -11.45 13.77 2.60
N GLN A 137 -11.66 15.10 2.53
CA GLN A 137 -10.89 16.05 3.33
C GLN A 137 -11.04 15.82 4.83
N LEU A 138 -12.26 15.55 5.30
CA LEU A 138 -12.52 15.24 6.71
C LEU A 138 -11.78 13.95 7.13
N LEU A 139 -11.91 12.89 6.33
CA LEU A 139 -11.26 11.61 6.60
C LEU A 139 -9.73 11.73 6.63
N ILE A 140 -9.14 12.39 5.63
CA ILE A 140 -7.69 12.63 5.56
C ILE A 140 -7.22 13.45 6.76
N THR A 141 -8.00 14.44 7.21
CA THR A 141 -7.65 15.24 8.40
C THR A 141 -7.62 14.37 9.66
N GLN A 142 -8.65 13.56 9.88
CA GLN A 142 -8.74 12.64 11.03
C GLN A 142 -7.63 11.59 10.99
N MET A 143 -7.36 11.03 9.81
CA MET A 143 -6.28 10.08 9.60
C MET A 143 -4.92 10.70 9.88
N ASN A 144 -4.65 11.92 9.38
CA ASN A 144 -3.37 12.59 9.61
C ASN A 144 -3.15 12.89 11.09
N GLN A 145 -4.18 13.33 11.81
CA GLN A 145 -4.11 13.54 13.25
C GLN A 145 -3.79 12.22 13.95
N TYR A 146 -4.54 11.15 13.63
CA TYR A 146 -4.29 9.82 14.18
C TYR A 146 -2.85 9.35 13.91
N CYS A 147 -2.32 9.58 12.70
CA CYS A 147 -0.97 9.18 12.32
C CYS A 147 0.15 9.98 13.00
N GLN A 148 -0.16 11.16 13.57
CA GLN A 148 0.78 12.00 14.31
C GLN A 148 0.74 11.73 15.82
N ASP A 149 -0.38 11.21 16.33
CA ASP A 149 -0.50 10.78 17.73
C ASP A 149 0.42 9.57 18.00
N ASN A 150 1.12 9.55 19.14
CA ASN A 150 2.03 8.47 19.53
C ASN A 150 1.29 7.19 19.92
#